data_AF-A0A7D8USL4-F1
#
_entry.id   AF-A0A7D8USL4-F1
#
_cell.length_a   1.000
_cell.length_b   1.000
_cell.length_c   1.000
_cell.angle_alpha   90.00
_cell.angle_beta   90.00
_cell.angle_gamma   90.00
#
_symmetry.space_group_name_H-M   'P 1'
#
loop_
_entity.id
_entity.type
_entity.pdbx_description
1 polymer ?
#
loop_
_entity_poly.entity_id
_entity_poly.type
_entity_poly.pdbx_seq_one_letter_code
_entity_poly.pdbx_strand_id
1 'polypeptide(L)'
;MPFLRGQVSFCRLGIAAGPGITTDQGTLDVLSEHTISPGPRVGAPAEVEAGWCAGRHLYDERFTYDKNVLMDGAIWQAGLRIDTNRVPGEVKRAIKAQHEDAAVTAPGGFLSRGQKREVKDLVERALHDELASGKHRRSALVDVLADTDRGVLLSAAAGNGVIEKLCALYRETFGDSLTPHSAGAIASALLSDMGRRRELEDALPTPFTEAPSGADGSPPEVSWARGSNEPADFLGNEFLLWLWFRTDQGEGMITADLDKGAKAEVAVALDRTVEMECAWAITGKQTLKGDTDGLSPFRLPEAWDALGTGKWPRRVGMLLAEGAEQWMFSFQGDRWLVSGCTLPSTEEKFETVREANEFRVAQVRRLDELLIGTYRSFLALRTSPKWAEERQAMRSWIAGRRPERRGRPVAPSAKPRPPVEVPAPDATPAADGASSEAAPFAANA
;
A
#
# COMPACT_ATOMS: atom_id res chain seq x y z
N MET A 1 -4.73 13.14 13.68
CA MET A 1 -3.59 12.42 14.21
C MET A 1 -3.85 10.92 14.31
N PRO A 2 -3.51 10.10 13.29
CA PRO A 2 -3.71 8.66 13.36
C PRO A 2 -3.00 8.00 14.55
N PHE A 3 -1.80 8.45 14.93
CA PHE A 3 -1.10 7.85 16.07
C PHE A 3 -1.77 8.19 17.41
N LEU A 4 -2.20 9.43 17.59
CA LEU A 4 -2.76 9.90 18.86
C LEU A 4 -4.29 9.70 18.98
N ARG A 5 -4.99 9.29 17.90
CA ARG A 5 -6.45 9.06 17.93
C ARG A 5 -6.89 7.98 16.94
N GLY A 6 -7.90 7.20 17.33
CA GLY A 6 -8.55 6.24 16.44
C GLY A 6 -7.64 5.07 16.04
N GLN A 7 -7.90 4.51 14.87
CA GLN A 7 -7.06 3.47 14.27
C GLN A 7 -5.79 4.05 13.66
N VAL A 8 -4.70 3.29 13.71
CA VAL A 8 -3.39 3.70 13.24
C VAL A 8 -3.04 3.00 11.93
N SER A 9 -2.62 3.75 10.93
CA SER A 9 -1.93 3.21 9.75
C SER A 9 -0.54 3.80 9.73
N PHE A 10 0.48 3.02 9.40
CA PHE A 10 1.83 3.54 9.28
C PHE A 10 2.72 2.69 8.38
N CYS A 11 3.69 3.35 7.76
CA CYS A 11 4.87 2.72 7.19
C CYS A 11 6.12 3.13 7.99
N ARG A 12 7.19 2.36 7.80
CA ARG A 12 8.47 2.55 8.46
C ARG A 12 9.46 3.23 7.51
N LEU A 13 10.28 4.12 8.05
CA LEU A 13 11.45 4.69 7.40
C LEU A 13 12.64 4.59 8.35
N GLY A 14 13.81 4.26 7.82
CA GLY A 14 15.07 4.31 8.54
C GLY A 14 15.61 5.74 8.56
N ILE A 15 16.08 6.17 9.71
CA ILE A 15 16.86 7.39 9.87
C ILE A 15 18.32 7.00 9.64
N ALA A 16 19.02 7.68 8.72
CA ALA A 16 20.43 7.36 8.51
C ALA A 16 21.25 7.67 9.78
N ALA A 17 22.41 7.03 9.92
CA ALA A 17 23.30 7.22 11.05
C ALA A 17 24.09 8.55 10.94
N GLY A 18 23.39 9.67 10.74
CA GLY A 18 23.94 11.03 10.76
C GLY A 18 24.29 11.50 12.18
N PRO A 19 24.71 12.77 12.37
CA PRO A 19 24.85 13.35 13.70
C PRO A 19 23.48 13.25 14.38
N GLY A 20 23.34 12.28 15.29
CA GLY A 20 22.05 11.75 15.73
C GLY A 20 21.06 12.85 16.07
N ILE A 21 19.91 12.84 15.39
CA ILE A 21 18.82 13.75 15.70
C ILE A 21 18.44 13.53 17.16
N THR A 22 18.52 14.59 17.94
CA THR A 22 18.11 14.62 19.33
C THR A 22 16.61 14.85 19.42
N THR A 23 16.07 14.76 20.62
CA THR A 23 14.67 15.01 20.98
C THR A 23 14.56 16.22 21.92
N ASP A 24 15.58 17.08 21.90
CA ASP A 24 15.69 18.25 22.74
C ASP A 24 14.97 19.46 22.12
N GLN A 25 15.06 20.60 22.82
CA GLN A 25 14.46 21.84 22.35
C GLN A 25 15.03 22.28 20.99
N GLY A 26 16.30 21.98 20.70
CA GLY A 26 16.93 22.28 19.41
C GLY A 26 16.20 21.61 18.23
N THR A 27 15.81 20.35 18.38
CA THR A 27 14.98 19.66 17.36
C THR A 27 13.64 20.34 17.14
N LEU A 28 12.98 20.79 18.21
CA LEU A 28 11.70 21.51 18.09
C LEU A 28 11.87 22.87 17.42
N ASP A 29 12.97 23.57 17.69
CA ASP A 29 13.28 24.87 17.10
C ASP A 29 13.52 24.72 15.58
N VAL A 30 14.30 23.73 15.17
CA VAL A 30 14.57 23.42 13.75
C VAL A 30 13.29 23.01 13.01
N LEU A 31 12.42 22.20 13.64
CA LEU A 31 11.08 21.88 13.11
C LEU A 31 10.23 23.14 12.95
N SER A 32 10.29 24.05 13.94
CA SER A 32 9.55 25.31 13.92
C SER A 32 10.00 26.23 12.77
N GLU A 33 11.29 26.29 12.46
CA GLU A 33 11.84 27.06 11.33
C GLU A 33 11.29 26.60 9.98
N HIS A 34 10.97 25.30 9.86
CA HIS A 34 10.46 24.67 8.64
C HIS A 34 8.93 24.50 8.65
N THR A 35 8.23 25.28 9.47
CA THR A 35 6.76 25.25 9.55
C THR A 35 6.12 25.85 8.30
N ILE A 36 5.13 25.17 7.72
CA ILE A 36 4.37 25.75 6.61
C ILE A 36 3.33 26.75 7.13
N SER A 37 3.55 28.04 6.85
CA SER A 37 2.58 29.08 7.25
C SER A 37 1.27 28.99 6.45
N PRO A 38 0.10 29.01 7.10
CA PRO A 38 -1.23 28.95 6.49
C PRO A 38 -1.68 30.23 5.77
N GLY A 39 -0.89 31.32 5.83
CA GLY A 39 -1.26 32.64 5.33
C GLY A 39 -1.21 32.79 3.80
N PRO A 40 -1.91 33.79 3.24
CA PRO A 40 -1.75 34.18 1.84
C PRO A 40 -0.31 34.62 1.60
N ARG A 41 0.36 33.97 0.65
CA ARG A 41 1.73 34.31 0.24
C ARG A 41 1.69 35.34 -0.87
N VAL A 42 2.76 36.13 -0.98
CA VAL A 42 2.98 37.02 -2.12
C VAL A 42 3.37 36.16 -3.32
N GLY A 43 2.53 36.17 -4.37
CA GLY A 43 2.74 35.40 -5.61
C GLY A 43 1.80 34.19 -5.77
N ALA A 44 1.83 33.57 -6.95
CA ALA A 44 1.08 32.33 -7.16
C ALA A 44 1.73 31.20 -6.35
N PRO A 45 1.00 30.57 -5.41
CA PRO A 45 1.55 29.47 -4.60
C PRO A 45 1.96 28.31 -5.49
N ALA A 46 2.95 27.53 -5.04
CA ALA A 46 3.34 26.33 -5.79
C ALA A 46 2.15 25.35 -5.86
N GLU A 47 2.11 24.50 -6.90
CA GLU A 47 1.01 23.53 -7.05
C GLU A 47 0.94 22.56 -5.85
N VAL A 48 2.09 22.21 -5.29
CA VAL A 48 2.19 21.39 -4.07
C VAL A 48 3.27 21.97 -3.17
N GLU A 49 2.92 22.28 -1.93
CA GLU A 49 3.82 22.73 -0.87
C GLU A 49 3.78 21.73 0.29
N ALA A 50 4.92 21.54 0.95
CA ALA A 50 5.03 20.67 2.11
C ALA A 50 5.87 21.37 3.18
N GLY A 51 5.49 21.20 4.45
CA GLY A 51 6.26 21.68 5.58
C GLY A 51 5.75 21.09 6.89
N TRP A 52 6.42 21.40 7.99
CA TRP A 52 6.05 20.87 9.29
C TRP A 52 4.86 21.63 9.89
N CYS A 53 4.19 20.98 10.81
CA CYS A 53 3.36 21.57 11.84
C CYS A 53 3.51 20.75 13.12
N ALA A 54 3.12 21.31 14.25
CA ALA A 54 3.27 20.67 15.56
C ALA A 54 2.27 19.52 15.83
N GLY A 55 1.45 19.17 14.83
CA GLY A 55 0.73 17.89 14.76
C GLY A 55 -0.70 17.90 15.29
N ARG A 56 -1.08 18.79 16.24
CA ARG A 56 -2.43 18.73 16.86
C ARG A 56 -3.56 18.92 15.85
N HIS A 57 -3.35 19.83 14.91
CA HIS A 57 -4.25 20.11 13.79
C HIS A 57 -3.47 20.79 12.65
N LEU A 58 -4.10 20.95 11.49
CA LEU A 58 -3.49 21.54 10.28
C LEU A 58 -2.82 22.93 10.49
N TYR A 59 -3.35 23.72 11.43
CA TYR A 59 -2.89 25.08 11.75
C TYR A 59 -2.04 25.15 13.02
N ASP A 60 -1.54 24.02 13.52
CA ASP A 60 -0.80 23.98 14.78
C ASP A 60 0.67 24.32 14.51
N GLU A 61 1.06 25.56 14.71
CA GLU A 61 2.43 26.03 14.46
C GLU A 61 3.31 25.98 15.72
N ARG A 62 2.71 25.69 16.89
CA ARG A 62 3.41 25.85 18.17
C ARG A 62 4.00 24.54 18.64
N PHE A 63 5.28 24.30 18.38
CA PHE A 63 6.01 23.18 18.96
C PHE A 63 6.26 23.41 20.45
N THR A 64 6.02 22.39 21.27
CA THR A 64 6.29 22.45 22.72
C THR A 64 6.77 21.09 23.20
N TYR A 65 7.72 21.06 24.13
CA TYR A 65 8.24 19.82 24.69
C TYR A 65 7.15 18.85 25.15
N ASP A 66 6.21 19.32 25.98
CA ASP A 66 5.13 18.49 26.55
C ASP A 66 4.21 17.81 25.51
N LYS A 67 4.06 18.43 24.33
CA LYS A 67 3.23 17.90 23.25
C LYS A 67 4.04 17.06 22.27
N ASN A 68 5.22 17.54 21.93
CA ASN A 68 5.98 17.06 20.77
C ASN A 68 7.08 16.08 21.14
N VAL A 69 7.45 15.97 22.41
CA VAL A 69 8.46 15.05 22.91
C VAL A 69 7.80 14.08 23.89
N LEU A 70 7.93 12.80 23.60
CA LEU A 70 7.26 11.70 24.28
C LEU A 70 8.30 10.66 24.76
N MET A 71 7.86 9.77 25.66
CA MET A 71 8.67 8.64 26.15
C MET A 71 10.03 9.11 26.71
N ASP A 72 9.99 10.04 27.66
CA ASP A 72 11.18 10.61 28.32
C ASP A 72 12.24 11.19 27.37
N GLY A 73 11.81 11.65 26.19
CA GLY A 73 12.72 12.16 25.18
C GLY A 73 13.31 11.08 24.28
N ALA A 74 12.70 9.90 24.15
CA ALA A 74 13.11 8.94 23.12
C ALA A 74 12.45 9.23 21.76
N ILE A 75 11.30 9.92 21.77
CA ILE A 75 10.47 10.11 20.58
C ILE A 75 10.08 11.57 20.44
N TRP A 76 10.22 12.11 19.22
CA TRP A 76 9.53 13.33 18.83
C TRP A 76 8.41 13.05 17.85
N GLN A 77 7.34 13.85 17.93
CA GLN A 77 6.16 13.75 17.07
C GLN A 77 5.83 15.09 16.42
N ALA A 78 5.52 15.05 15.13
CA ALA A 78 5.16 16.22 14.34
C ALA A 78 4.18 15.84 13.22
N GLY A 79 3.62 16.85 12.57
CA GLY A 79 2.81 16.69 11.37
C GLY A 79 3.56 17.16 10.13
N LEU A 80 3.58 16.34 9.09
CA LEU A 80 3.84 16.78 7.72
C LEU A 80 2.53 17.32 7.15
N ARG A 81 2.48 18.62 6.88
CA ARG A 81 1.37 19.24 6.17
C ARG A 81 1.71 19.37 4.69
N ILE A 82 0.78 18.95 3.84
CA ILE A 82 0.87 19.07 2.39
C ILE A 82 -0.31 19.89 1.89
N ASP A 83 -0.03 21.02 1.25
CA ASP A 83 -1.01 21.88 0.61
C ASP A 83 -0.93 21.68 -0.91
N THR A 84 -2.02 21.21 -1.52
CA THR A 84 -2.12 21.05 -2.99
C THR A 84 -3.11 22.07 -3.52
N ASN A 85 -2.69 22.91 -4.47
CA ASN A 85 -3.54 23.89 -5.13
C ASN A 85 -3.62 23.60 -6.63
N ARG A 86 -4.65 22.87 -7.05
CA ARG A 86 -4.86 22.46 -8.43
C ARG A 86 -6.32 22.66 -8.82
N VAL A 87 -6.56 23.42 -9.89
CA VAL A 87 -7.89 23.53 -10.50
C VAL A 87 -8.32 22.16 -11.04
N PRO A 88 -9.48 21.59 -10.63
CA PRO A 88 -9.99 20.34 -11.15
C PRO A 88 -10.21 20.38 -12.66
N GLY A 89 -10.01 19.25 -13.36
CA GLY A 89 -10.10 19.19 -14.82
C GLY A 89 -11.49 19.55 -15.38
N GLU A 90 -12.56 19.26 -14.65
CA GLU A 90 -13.92 19.69 -15.01
C GLU A 90 -14.10 21.21 -14.89
N VAL A 91 -13.51 21.83 -13.87
CA VAL A 91 -13.56 23.28 -13.67
C VAL A 91 -12.78 23.99 -14.79
N LYS A 92 -11.60 23.47 -15.17
CA LYS A 92 -10.84 23.99 -16.33
C LYS A 92 -11.67 23.94 -17.62
N ARG A 93 -12.40 22.84 -17.85
CA ARG A 93 -13.30 22.68 -19.00
C ARG A 93 -14.48 23.64 -18.96
N ALA A 94 -15.09 23.83 -17.78
CA ALA A 94 -16.21 24.75 -17.61
C ALA A 94 -15.80 26.21 -17.86
N ILE A 95 -14.68 26.67 -17.30
CA ILE A 95 -14.15 28.03 -17.53
C ILE A 95 -13.88 28.24 -19.03
N LYS A 96 -13.25 27.26 -19.68
CA LYS A 96 -13.01 27.30 -21.12
C LYS A 96 -14.31 27.43 -21.91
N ALA A 97 -15.31 26.58 -21.63
CA ALA A 97 -16.59 26.62 -22.32
C ALA A 97 -17.30 27.97 -22.13
N GLN A 98 -17.30 28.53 -20.92
CA GLN A 98 -17.91 29.84 -20.64
C GLN A 98 -17.26 30.97 -21.46
N HIS A 99 -15.93 30.98 -21.59
CA HIS A 99 -15.24 31.97 -22.43
C HIS A 99 -15.45 31.72 -23.93
N GLU A 100 -15.53 30.46 -24.38
CA GLU A 100 -15.88 30.13 -25.76
C GLU A 100 -17.30 30.60 -26.09
N ASP A 101 -18.29 30.29 -25.26
CA ASP A 101 -19.69 30.69 -25.41
C ASP A 101 -19.85 32.22 -25.43
N ALA A 102 -19.12 32.93 -24.57
CA ALA A 102 -19.12 34.39 -24.52
C ALA A 102 -18.46 35.04 -25.75
N ALA A 103 -17.53 34.35 -26.40
CA ALA A 103 -16.83 34.85 -27.59
C ALA A 103 -17.59 34.56 -28.91
N VAL A 104 -18.57 33.66 -28.89
CA VAL A 104 -19.44 33.36 -30.04
C VAL A 104 -20.41 34.51 -30.25
N THR A 105 -20.31 35.17 -31.41
CA THR A 105 -21.15 36.35 -31.74
C THR A 105 -22.48 36.00 -32.43
N ALA A 106 -22.66 34.75 -32.85
CA ALA A 106 -23.87 34.28 -33.53
C ALA A 106 -24.27 32.87 -33.01
N PRO A 107 -25.56 32.59 -32.77
CA PRO A 107 -26.00 31.29 -32.27
C PRO A 107 -25.50 30.13 -33.16
N GLY A 108 -24.74 29.19 -32.58
CA GLY A 108 -24.15 28.05 -33.29
C GLY A 108 -22.94 28.37 -34.18
N GLY A 109 -22.37 29.58 -34.07
CA GLY A 109 -21.19 29.98 -34.83
C GLY A 109 -19.88 29.39 -34.31
N PHE A 110 -18.91 29.21 -35.20
CA PHE A 110 -17.54 28.78 -34.85
C PHE A 110 -16.66 29.99 -34.47
N LEU A 111 -15.76 29.79 -33.51
CA LEU A 111 -14.75 30.80 -33.17
C LEU A 111 -13.67 30.92 -34.27
N SER A 112 -13.37 32.16 -34.66
CA SER A 112 -12.23 32.49 -35.50
C SER A 112 -10.90 32.20 -34.80
N ARG A 113 -9.81 32.17 -35.57
CA ARG A 113 -8.45 31.99 -35.02
C ARG A 113 -8.06 33.07 -34.01
N GLY A 114 -8.50 34.31 -34.23
CA GLY A 114 -8.28 35.44 -33.31
C GLY A 114 -9.03 35.22 -31.99
N GLN A 115 -10.33 34.92 -32.06
CA GLN A 115 -11.15 34.65 -30.88
C GLN A 115 -10.63 33.46 -30.06
N LYS A 116 -10.19 32.37 -30.70
CA LYS A 116 -9.58 31.24 -29.99
C LYS A 116 -8.32 31.63 -29.20
N ARG A 117 -7.52 32.56 -29.71
CA ARG A 117 -6.34 33.07 -29.01
C ARG A 117 -6.74 33.95 -27.82
N GLU A 118 -7.69 34.85 -28.00
CA GLU A 118 -8.20 35.71 -26.92
C GLU A 118 -8.85 34.89 -25.81
N VAL A 119 -9.68 33.90 -26.16
CA VAL A 119 -10.29 32.95 -25.21
C VAL A 119 -9.22 32.21 -24.44
N LYS A 120 -8.16 31.73 -25.12
CA LYS A 120 -7.04 31.07 -24.44
C LYS A 120 -6.40 31.98 -23.39
N ASP A 121 -6.09 33.22 -23.75
CA ASP A 121 -5.47 34.18 -22.84
C ASP A 121 -6.39 34.52 -21.65
N LEU A 122 -7.71 34.63 -21.87
CA LEU A 122 -8.70 34.82 -20.82
C LEU A 122 -8.81 33.62 -19.88
N VAL A 123 -8.82 32.40 -20.42
CA VAL A 123 -8.82 31.17 -19.63
C VAL A 123 -7.56 31.07 -18.79
N GLU A 124 -6.38 31.38 -19.35
CA GLU A 124 -5.12 31.36 -18.60
C GLU A 124 -5.13 32.36 -17.43
N ARG A 125 -5.64 33.58 -17.63
CA ARG A 125 -5.81 34.57 -16.55
C ARG A 125 -6.82 34.11 -15.50
N ALA A 126 -7.99 33.60 -15.91
CA ALA A 126 -8.99 33.10 -14.98
C ALA A 126 -8.47 31.94 -14.13
N LEU A 127 -7.72 31.02 -14.74
CA LEU A 127 -7.07 29.93 -14.01
C LEU A 127 -5.98 30.44 -13.04
N HIS A 128 -5.24 31.47 -13.43
CA HIS A 128 -4.28 32.13 -12.56
C HIS A 128 -4.95 32.76 -11.34
N ASP A 129 -6.04 33.49 -11.53
CA ASP A 129 -6.79 34.14 -10.45
C ASP A 129 -7.42 33.11 -9.50
N GLU A 130 -7.99 32.02 -10.04
CA GLU A 130 -8.52 30.90 -9.24
C GLU A 130 -7.43 30.26 -8.37
N LEU A 131 -6.22 30.05 -8.92
CA LEU A 131 -5.08 29.53 -8.16
C LEU A 131 -4.58 30.54 -7.12
N ALA A 132 -4.44 31.82 -7.48
CA ALA A 132 -3.98 32.88 -6.60
C ALA A 132 -4.92 33.08 -5.39
N SER A 133 -6.23 32.93 -5.60
CA SER A 133 -7.23 32.98 -4.53
C SER A 133 -7.11 31.82 -3.54
N GLY A 134 -6.44 30.72 -3.91
CA GLY A 134 -6.36 29.50 -3.11
C GLY A 134 -7.67 28.71 -3.02
N LYS A 135 -8.70 29.04 -3.82
CA LYS A 135 -10.01 28.37 -3.81
C LYS A 135 -9.93 26.85 -3.98
N HIS A 136 -8.92 26.38 -4.71
CA HIS A 136 -8.70 24.95 -4.95
C HIS A 136 -7.62 24.33 -4.05
N ARG A 137 -7.23 25.03 -2.99
CA ARG A 137 -6.26 24.51 -2.01
C ARG A 137 -6.91 23.42 -1.17
N ARG A 138 -6.26 22.26 -1.16
CA ARG A 138 -6.57 21.15 -0.26
C ARG A 138 -5.34 20.90 0.62
N SER A 139 -5.55 21.00 1.93
CA SER A 139 -4.53 20.68 2.92
C SER A 139 -4.75 19.26 3.47
N ALA A 140 -3.66 18.51 3.59
CA ALA A 140 -3.61 17.21 4.23
C ALA A 140 -2.58 17.23 5.36
N LEU A 141 -2.88 16.52 6.44
CA LEU A 141 -1.98 16.31 7.57
C LEU A 141 -1.58 14.84 7.63
N VAL A 142 -0.29 14.59 7.70
CA VAL A 142 0.31 13.27 7.84
C VAL A 142 1.13 13.27 9.12
N ASP A 143 0.75 12.46 10.09
CA ASP A 143 1.53 12.37 11.32
C ASP A 143 2.84 11.61 11.12
N VAL A 144 3.82 12.00 11.91
CA VAL A 144 5.15 11.44 11.96
C VAL A 144 5.57 11.22 13.41
N LEU A 145 6.08 10.04 13.71
CA LEU A 145 6.74 9.69 14.97
C LEU A 145 8.19 9.30 14.67
N ALA A 146 9.17 9.99 15.22
CA ALA A 146 10.57 9.61 15.08
C ALA A 146 11.08 9.09 16.42
N ASP A 147 11.45 7.81 16.42
CA ASP A 147 12.13 7.13 17.50
C ASP A 147 13.64 7.20 17.24
N THR A 148 14.27 8.18 17.89
CA THR A 148 15.69 8.50 17.67
C THR A 148 16.58 7.42 18.27
N ASP A 149 16.15 6.79 19.36
CA ASP A 149 16.87 5.68 20.00
C ASP A 149 16.97 4.45 19.08
N ARG A 150 15.92 4.20 18.29
CA ARG A 150 15.88 3.08 17.34
C ARG A 150 16.33 3.45 15.93
N GLY A 151 16.56 4.75 15.64
CA GLY A 151 16.88 5.23 14.30
C GLY A 151 15.75 5.01 13.30
N VAL A 152 14.49 5.19 13.74
CA VAL A 152 13.30 4.86 12.95
C VAL A 152 12.31 6.00 12.97
N LEU A 153 11.69 6.26 11.82
CA LEU A 153 10.57 7.17 11.68
C LEU A 153 9.35 6.40 11.17
N LEU A 154 8.24 6.50 11.89
CA LEU A 154 6.93 5.97 11.49
C LEU A 154 6.10 7.11 10.89
N SER A 155 5.62 6.92 9.67
CA SER A 155 4.75 7.88 8.99
C SER A 155 3.36 7.32 8.79
N ALA A 156 2.33 8.11 9.07
CA ALA A 156 0.94 7.70 8.87
C ALA A 156 0.48 7.71 7.40
N ALA A 157 1.40 7.90 6.45
CA ALA A 157 1.14 7.83 5.02
C ALA A 157 1.85 6.65 4.36
N ALA A 158 1.23 6.11 3.32
CA ALA A 158 1.74 4.97 2.55
C ALA A 158 1.93 5.27 1.07
N GLY A 159 1.55 6.47 0.61
CA GLY A 159 1.64 6.86 -0.79
C GLY A 159 3.03 7.36 -1.14
N ASN A 160 3.62 6.83 -2.22
CA ASN A 160 4.98 7.18 -2.66
C ASN A 160 5.21 8.71 -2.74
N GLY A 161 4.26 9.46 -3.31
CA GLY A 161 4.38 10.91 -3.42
C GLY A 161 4.40 11.63 -2.07
N VAL A 162 3.72 11.10 -1.04
CA VAL A 162 3.80 11.66 0.32
C VAL A 162 5.15 11.33 0.96
N ILE A 163 5.63 10.10 0.79
CA ILE A 163 6.93 9.66 1.28
C ILE A 163 8.08 10.46 0.65
N GLU A 164 8.01 10.72 -0.66
CA GLU A 164 8.98 11.59 -1.35
C GLU A 164 9.02 13.00 -0.75
N LYS A 165 7.85 13.60 -0.45
CA LYS A 165 7.79 14.90 0.22
C LYS A 165 8.33 14.85 1.64
N LEU A 166 8.03 13.79 2.38
CA LEU A 166 8.56 13.58 3.73
C LEU A 166 10.09 13.48 3.71
N CYS A 167 10.66 12.63 2.84
CA CYS A 167 12.11 12.48 2.70
C CYS A 167 12.79 13.79 2.28
N ALA A 168 12.18 14.56 1.37
CA ALA A 168 12.71 15.84 0.93
C ALA A 168 12.69 16.87 2.06
N LEU A 169 11.55 17.04 2.74
CA LEU A 169 11.40 17.99 3.85
C LEU A 169 12.34 17.62 5.00
N TYR A 170 12.44 16.34 5.34
CA TYR A 170 13.33 15.87 6.39
C TYR A 170 14.79 16.20 6.10
N ARG A 171 15.24 15.99 4.84
CA ARG A 171 16.59 16.34 4.42
C ARG A 171 16.87 17.83 4.49
N GLU A 172 15.91 18.65 4.09
CA GLU A 172 16.02 20.11 4.22
C GLU A 172 16.11 20.53 5.69
N THR A 173 15.30 19.91 6.54
CA THR A 173 15.18 20.26 7.97
C THR A 173 16.40 19.84 8.78
N PHE A 174 16.85 18.59 8.61
CA PHE A 174 17.86 17.99 9.48
C PHE A 174 19.22 17.79 8.80
N GLY A 175 19.32 18.01 7.49
CA GLY A 175 20.53 17.70 6.72
C GLY A 175 20.80 16.19 6.56
N ASP A 176 19.86 15.34 6.98
CA ASP A 176 19.99 13.88 6.98
C ASP A 176 18.99 13.21 6.01
N SER A 177 19.02 11.89 5.86
CA SER A 177 18.19 11.15 4.90
C SER A 177 17.31 10.10 5.57
N LEU A 178 16.10 9.98 5.02
CA LEU A 178 15.19 8.89 5.33
C LEU A 178 15.21 7.85 4.21
N THR A 179 15.28 6.58 4.60
CA THR A 179 15.16 5.44 3.68
C THR A 179 13.84 4.72 3.94
N PRO A 180 12.91 4.67 2.97
CA PRO A 180 11.69 3.89 3.12
C PRO A 180 11.99 2.42 3.39
N HIS A 181 11.36 1.83 4.40
CA HIS A 181 11.56 0.44 4.76
C HIS A 181 10.47 -0.43 4.15
N SER A 182 10.79 -1.03 3.00
CA SER A 182 10.06 -2.20 2.49
C SER A 182 10.57 -3.48 3.14
N ALA A 183 9.95 -4.63 2.83
CA ALA A 183 10.40 -5.91 3.37
C ALA A 183 11.85 -6.26 2.98
N GLY A 184 12.26 -5.91 1.75
CA GLY A 184 13.62 -6.11 1.25
C GLY A 184 14.63 -5.22 1.99
N ALA A 185 14.33 -3.93 2.14
CA ALA A 185 15.18 -3.00 2.89
C ALA A 185 15.37 -3.43 4.35
N ILE A 186 14.29 -3.85 5.02
CA ILE A 186 14.35 -4.38 6.39
C ILE A 186 15.17 -5.68 6.43
N ALA A 187 14.96 -6.59 5.47
CA ALA A 187 15.75 -7.82 5.41
C ALA A 187 17.24 -7.55 5.23
N SER A 188 17.60 -6.58 4.40
CA SER A 188 18.98 -6.13 4.20
C SER A 188 19.63 -5.66 5.50
N ALA A 189 18.93 -4.83 6.27
CA ALA A 189 19.40 -4.37 7.58
C ALA A 189 19.55 -5.54 8.57
N LEU A 190 18.48 -6.33 8.78
CA LEU A 190 18.48 -7.42 9.77
C LEU A 190 19.49 -8.53 9.43
N LEU A 191 19.63 -8.91 8.16
CA LEU A 191 20.59 -9.92 7.73
C LEU A 191 22.03 -9.39 7.76
N SER A 192 22.24 -8.10 7.52
CA SER A 192 23.55 -7.47 7.74
C SER A 192 23.97 -7.58 9.21
N ASP A 193 23.07 -7.28 10.15
CA ASP A 193 23.33 -7.41 11.59
C ASP A 193 23.64 -8.86 12.01
N MET A 194 23.00 -9.83 11.36
CA MET A 194 23.25 -11.26 11.59
C MET A 194 24.55 -11.77 10.92
N GLY A 195 25.23 -10.95 10.10
CA GLY A 195 26.40 -11.37 9.33
C GLY A 195 26.06 -12.23 8.10
N ARG A 196 24.83 -12.11 7.59
CA ARG A 196 24.22 -13.00 6.57
C ARG A 196 23.80 -12.27 5.29
N ARG A 197 24.55 -11.22 4.95
CA ARG A 197 24.27 -10.38 3.77
C ARG A 197 24.36 -11.18 2.46
N ARG A 198 25.32 -12.12 2.37
CA ARG A 198 25.50 -12.95 1.17
C ARG A 198 24.28 -13.81 0.90
N GLU A 199 23.65 -14.35 1.94
CA GLU A 199 22.43 -15.15 1.80
C GLU A 199 21.24 -14.34 1.26
N LEU A 200 21.23 -13.01 1.44
CA LEU A 200 20.23 -12.13 0.82
C LEU A 200 20.53 -11.89 -0.66
N GLU A 201 21.80 -11.67 -1.01
CA GLU A 201 22.23 -11.45 -2.40
C GLU A 201 21.91 -12.67 -3.29
N ASP A 202 22.06 -13.87 -2.73
CA ASP A 202 21.73 -15.14 -3.40
C ASP A 202 20.24 -15.53 -3.27
N ALA A 203 19.44 -14.76 -2.52
CA ALA A 203 18.05 -15.11 -2.26
C ALA A 203 17.19 -14.93 -3.51
N LEU A 204 16.63 -16.05 -3.98
CA LEU A 204 15.59 -16.07 -5.01
C LEU A 204 14.22 -16.40 -4.39
N PRO A 205 13.11 -15.96 -5.03
CA PRO A 205 11.77 -16.37 -4.62
C PRO A 205 11.63 -17.90 -4.57
N THR A 206 11.02 -18.39 -3.50
CA THR A 206 10.90 -19.81 -3.21
C THR A 206 9.71 -20.43 -3.95
N PRO A 207 9.89 -21.43 -4.83
CA PRO A 207 8.77 -22.10 -5.49
C PRO A 207 8.02 -23.03 -4.50
N PHE A 208 7.01 -22.49 -3.82
CA PHE A 208 6.14 -23.24 -2.90
C PHE A 208 5.10 -24.14 -3.60
N THR A 209 4.88 -23.92 -4.90
CA THR A 209 4.04 -24.78 -5.75
C THR A 209 4.75 -25.08 -7.05
N GLU A 210 4.20 -26.02 -7.83
CA GLU A 210 4.56 -26.14 -9.24
C GLU A 210 4.20 -24.86 -9.99
N ALA A 211 5.01 -24.55 -11.01
CA ALA A 211 4.75 -23.40 -11.87
C ALA A 211 3.44 -23.64 -12.67
N PRO A 212 2.56 -22.63 -12.79
CA PRO A 212 1.37 -22.74 -13.63
C PRO A 212 1.73 -23.05 -15.09
N SER A 213 0.80 -23.69 -15.82
CA SER A 213 0.97 -23.89 -17.26
C SER A 213 1.18 -22.55 -17.97
N GLY A 214 2.20 -22.47 -18.84
CA GLY A 214 2.60 -21.25 -19.53
C GLY A 214 3.61 -20.38 -18.75
N ALA A 215 4.14 -20.86 -17.63
CA ALA A 215 5.22 -20.20 -16.91
C ALA A 215 6.59 -20.45 -17.54
N ASP A 216 7.32 -19.35 -17.76
CA ASP A 216 8.71 -19.38 -18.18
C ASP A 216 9.63 -19.62 -16.97
N GLY A 217 9.69 -20.88 -16.52
CA GLY A 217 10.70 -21.37 -15.60
C GLY A 217 10.44 -21.17 -14.09
N SER A 218 11.50 -21.44 -13.33
CA SER A 218 11.61 -21.33 -11.86
C SER A 218 12.97 -20.68 -11.57
N PRO A 219 13.07 -19.68 -10.67
CA PRO A 219 12.12 -19.29 -9.62
C PRO A 219 10.89 -18.49 -10.12
N PRO A 220 9.86 -18.31 -9.27
CA PRO A 220 8.74 -17.41 -9.54
C PRO A 220 9.20 -15.98 -9.90
N GLU A 221 8.48 -15.32 -10.80
CA GLU A 221 8.82 -13.97 -11.28
C GLU A 221 8.62 -12.90 -10.20
N VAL A 222 7.54 -12.98 -9.44
CA VAL A 222 7.15 -12.02 -8.40
C VAL A 222 7.19 -10.58 -8.94
N SER A 223 6.43 -10.32 -10.01
CA SER A 223 6.47 -9.08 -10.78
C SER A 223 6.27 -7.82 -9.93
N TRP A 224 5.48 -7.91 -8.86
CA TRP A 224 5.25 -6.82 -7.92
C TRP A 224 6.48 -6.40 -7.11
N ALA A 225 7.44 -7.31 -6.90
CA ALA A 225 8.70 -7.03 -6.20
C ALA A 225 9.80 -6.63 -7.20
N ARG A 226 9.81 -7.21 -8.41
CA ARG A 226 10.77 -6.83 -9.46
C ARG A 226 10.65 -5.39 -9.93
N GLY A 227 9.45 -4.81 -9.83
CA GLY A 227 9.19 -3.41 -10.14
C GLY A 227 9.50 -2.44 -8.99
N SER A 228 9.95 -2.92 -7.83
CA SER A 228 10.32 -2.08 -6.70
C SER A 228 11.82 -1.74 -6.73
N ASN A 229 12.23 -0.77 -5.90
CA ASN A 229 13.65 -0.43 -5.73
C ASN A 229 14.41 -1.49 -4.90
N GLU A 230 13.70 -2.45 -4.31
CA GLU A 230 14.21 -3.44 -3.37
C GLU A 230 13.84 -4.85 -3.86
N PRO A 231 14.71 -5.51 -4.66
CA PRO A 231 14.36 -6.77 -5.33
C PRO A 231 14.02 -7.90 -4.35
N ALA A 232 14.47 -7.80 -3.09
CA ALA A 232 14.17 -8.74 -2.02
C ALA A 232 12.79 -8.53 -1.35
N ASP A 233 11.95 -7.61 -1.83
CA ASP A 233 10.61 -7.37 -1.27
C ASP A 233 9.69 -8.60 -1.28
N PHE A 234 9.99 -9.59 -2.13
CA PHE A 234 9.28 -10.87 -2.13
C PHE A 234 9.35 -11.59 -0.77
N LEU A 235 10.38 -11.33 0.03
CA LEU A 235 10.53 -11.92 1.37
C LEU A 235 9.38 -11.53 2.30
N GLY A 236 8.78 -10.35 2.12
CA GLY A 236 7.57 -9.96 2.85
C GLY A 236 6.37 -10.85 2.51
N ASN A 237 6.28 -11.33 1.26
CA ASN A 237 5.20 -12.25 0.84
C ASN A 237 5.46 -13.69 1.29
N GLU A 238 6.73 -14.13 1.24
CA GLU A 238 7.11 -15.43 1.82
C GLU A 238 6.87 -15.46 3.33
N PHE A 239 7.14 -14.34 4.02
CA PHE A 239 6.84 -14.17 5.44
C PHE A 239 5.34 -14.33 5.72
N LEU A 240 4.47 -13.69 4.94
CA LEU A 240 3.02 -13.86 5.08
C LEU A 240 2.57 -15.31 4.85
N LEU A 241 3.15 -15.99 3.85
CA LEU A 241 2.85 -17.39 3.58
C LEU A 241 3.35 -18.31 4.70
N TRP A 242 4.54 -18.01 5.25
CA TRP A 242 5.08 -18.70 6.41
C TRP A 242 4.20 -18.52 7.65
N LEU A 243 3.76 -17.29 7.95
CA LEU A 243 2.80 -17.04 9.02
C LEU A 243 1.54 -17.88 8.84
N TRP A 244 0.96 -17.89 7.64
CA TRP A 244 -0.22 -18.72 7.35
C TRP A 244 0.05 -20.19 7.65
N PHE A 245 1.15 -20.75 7.16
CA PHE A 245 1.57 -22.11 7.47
C PHE A 245 1.67 -22.36 8.98
N ARG A 246 2.35 -21.48 9.74
CA ARG A 246 2.51 -21.61 11.19
C ARG A 246 1.18 -21.55 11.95
N THR A 247 0.28 -20.65 11.56
CA THR A 247 -1.05 -20.51 12.19
C THR A 247 -1.98 -21.70 11.90
N ASP A 248 -1.71 -22.47 10.85
CA ASP A 248 -2.54 -23.62 10.49
C ASP A 248 -1.99 -24.95 11.02
N GLN A 249 -0.67 -25.04 11.27
CA GLN A 249 -0.02 -26.20 11.88
C GLN A 249 -0.09 -26.25 13.41
N GLY A 250 -0.37 -25.12 14.06
CA GLY A 250 -0.40 -25.02 15.52
C GLY A 250 -1.27 -23.86 15.99
N GLU A 251 -1.01 -23.38 17.21
CA GLU A 251 -1.80 -22.30 17.84
C GLU A 251 -1.38 -20.90 17.38
N GLY A 252 -0.54 -20.78 16.35
CA GLY A 252 -0.05 -19.48 15.87
C GLY A 252 0.98 -18.80 16.78
N MET A 253 1.55 -19.54 17.74
CA MET A 253 2.61 -19.04 18.63
C MET A 253 3.95 -18.94 17.89
N ILE A 254 4.58 -17.77 17.96
CA ILE A 254 5.86 -17.46 17.34
C ILE A 254 6.73 -16.71 18.34
N THR A 255 7.98 -17.16 18.49
CA THR A 255 9.00 -16.41 19.22
C THR A 255 9.54 -15.29 18.33
N ALA A 256 9.24 -14.04 18.67
CA ALA A 256 9.83 -12.86 18.06
C ALA A 256 11.24 -12.60 18.65
N ASP A 257 12.24 -12.45 17.77
CA ASP A 257 13.62 -12.14 18.13
C ASP A 257 13.82 -10.63 18.13
N LEU A 258 13.78 -10.02 19.30
CA LEU A 258 13.84 -8.57 19.49
C LEU A 258 15.30 -8.09 19.52
N ASP A 259 15.47 -6.77 19.44
CA ASP A 259 16.80 -6.17 19.50
C ASP A 259 17.52 -6.51 20.82
N LYS A 260 18.85 -6.55 20.75
CA LYS A 260 19.74 -6.93 21.86
C LYS A 260 19.53 -8.35 22.41
N GLY A 261 18.91 -9.23 21.61
CA GLY A 261 18.74 -10.66 21.93
C GLY A 261 17.59 -10.95 22.90
N ALA A 262 16.75 -9.95 23.20
CA ALA A 262 15.51 -10.18 23.93
C ALA A 262 14.53 -11.00 23.07
N LYS A 263 13.64 -11.75 23.72
CA LYS A 263 12.63 -12.56 23.03
C LYS A 263 11.24 -12.26 23.57
N ALA A 264 10.25 -12.31 22.69
CA ALA A 264 8.84 -12.21 23.04
C ALA A 264 8.06 -13.36 22.39
N GLU A 265 7.08 -13.91 23.11
CA GLU A 265 6.15 -14.88 22.55
C GLU A 265 4.92 -14.15 22.05
N VAL A 266 4.62 -14.27 20.77
CA VAL A 266 3.46 -13.65 20.14
C VAL A 266 2.52 -14.68 19.56
N ALA A 267 1.23 -14.48 19.75
CA ALA A 267 0.19 -15.22 19.04
C ALA A 267 -0.20 -14.47 17.78
N VAL A 268 -0.22 -15.17 16.64
CA VAL A 268 -0.65 -14.62 15.35
C VAL A 268 -1.90 -15.36 14.88
N ALA A 269 -2.89 -14.62 14.42
CA ALA A 269 -4.04 -15.15 13.70
C ALA A 269 -4.28 -14.35 12.42
N LEU A 270 -4.62 -15.05 11.33
CA LEU A 270 -4.92 -14.46 10.03
C LEU A 270 -6.42 -14.53 9.77
N ASP A 271 -7.03 -13.38 9.52
CA ASP A 271 -8.49 -13.26 9.41
C ASP A 271 -8.94 -12.04 8.59
N ARG A 272 -10.26 -11.91 8.37
CA ARG A 272 -10.98 -10.80 7.71
C ARG A 272 -10.69 -10.60 6.23
N THR A 273 -9.43 -10.63 5.79
CA THR A 273 -9.10 -10.43 4.38
C THR A 273 -7.78 -11.10 3.99
N VAL A 274 -7.73 -11.60 2.76
CA VAL A 274 -6.50 -12.00 2.10
C VAL A 274 -6.51 -11.51 0.65
N GLU A 275 -5.51 -10.75 0.27
CA GLU A 275 -5.21 -10.38 -1.11
C GLU A 275 -4.07 -11.25 -1.60
N MET A 276 -4.25 -11.89 -2.76
CA MET A 276 -3.27 -12.82 -3.30
C MET A 276 -3.02 -12.53 -4.78
N GLU A 277 -1.79 -12.76 -5.22
CA GLU A 277 -1.37 -12.51 -6.60
C GLU A 277 -0.47 -13.64 -7.10
N CYS A 278 -0.61 -14.04 -8.36
CA CYS A 278 0.17 -15.12 -8.95
C CYS A 278 1.65 -14.75 -9.00
N ALA A 279 2.50 -15.52 -8.30
CA ALA A 279 3.93 -15.30 -8.27
C ALA A 279 4.62 -15.49 -9.64
N TRP A 280 3.93 -16.08 -10.62
CA TRP A 280 4.38 -16.20 -12.01
C TRP A 280 3.66 -15.24 -12.98
N ALA A 281 2.87 -14.29 -12.47
CA ALA A 281 2.11 -13.32 -13.28
C ALA A 281 1.11 -13.92 -14.30
N ILE A 282 0.72 -15.19 -14.14
CA ILE A 282 -0.16 -15.90 -15.10
C ILE A 282 -1.60 -16.02 -14.61
N THR A 283 -1.80 -16.46 -13.37
CA THR A 283 -3.14 -16.82 -12.87
C THR A 283 -3.89 -15.64 -12.25
N GLY A 284 -3.35 -14.42 -12.40
CA GLY A 284 -3.96 -13.17 -11.96
C GLY A 284 -3.90 -12.91 -10.46
N LYS A 285 -4.81 -12.05 -9.99
CA LYS A 285 -4.95 -11.63 -8.59
C LYS A 285 -6.35 -11.93 -8.06
N GLN A 286 -6.47 -12.09 -6.75
CA GLN A 286 -7.74 -12.25 -6.07
C GLN A 286 -7.74 -11.59 -4.70
N THR A 287 -8.93 -11.25 -4.22
CA THR A 287 -9.14 -10.75 -2.87
C THR A 287 -10.31 -11.49 -2.26
N LEU A 288 -10.11 -12.09 -1.10
CA LEU A 288 -11.16 -12.72 -0.32
C LEU A 288 -11.37 -11.90 0.95
N LYS A 289 -12.64 -11.75 1.34
CA LYS A 289 -13.05 -11.08 2.56
C LYS A 289 -13.97 -12.01 3.34
N GLY A 290 -13.75 -12.09 4.63
CA GLY A 290 -14.56 -12.88 5.55
C GLY A 290 -15.66 -12.01 6.12
N ASP A 291 -16.81 -12.63 6.38
CA ASP A 291 -17.85 -12.01 7.18
C ASP A 291 -17.45 -12.03 8.66
N THR A 292 -17.97 -11.09 9.46
CA THR A 292 -17.63 -10.92 10.88
C THR A 292 -17.83 -12.21 11.70
N ASP A 293 -18.89 -12.96 11.39
CA ASP A 293 -19.23 -14.23 12.05
C ASP A 293 -18.96 -15.45 11.14
N GLY A 294 -18.29 -15.23 10.02
CA GLY A 294 -18.02 -16.25 9.01
C GLY A 294 -16.74 -17.03 9.27
N LEU A 295 -16.47 -18.02 8.40
CA LEU A 295 -15.18 -18.69 8.40
C LEU A 295 -14.09 -17.72 7.92
N SER A 296 -12.93 -17.72 8.58
CA SER A 296 -11.77 -16.93 8.15
C SER A 296 -11.45 -17.19 6.66
N PRO A 297 -11.14 -16.14 5.87
CA PRO A 297 -10.76 -16.29 4.46
C PRO A 297 -9.62 -17.27 4.22
N PHE A 298 -8.73 -17.44 5.20
CA PHE A 298 -7.58 -18.34 5.16
C PHE A 298 -7.97 -19.82 5.30
N ARG A 299 -9.24 -20.11 5.56
CA ARG A 299 -9.79 -21.47 5.64
C ARG A 299 -10.77 -21.78 4.49
N LEU A 300 -11.08 -20.81 3.63
CA LEU A 300 -11.98 -20.99 2.50
C LEU A 300 -11.31 -21.82 1.38
N PRO A 301 -12.04 -22.75 0.72
CA PRO A 301 -11.52 -23.52 -0.41
C PRO A 301 -10.89 -22.67 -1.52
N GLU A 302 -11.47 -21.49 -1.80
CA GLU A 302 -11.01 -20.54 -2.82
C GLU A 302 -9.62 -19.98 -2.50
N ALA A 303 -9.28 -19.83 -1.21
CA ALA A 303 -7.97 -19.40 -0.77
C ALA A 303 -6.92 -20.51 -0.99
N TRP A 304 -7.30 -21.76 -0.72
CA TRP A 304 -6.45 -22.93 -0.94
C TRP A 304 -6.22 -23.23 -2.42
N ASP A 305 -7.26 -23.14 -3.25
CA ASP A 305 -7.15 -23.28 -4.70
C ASP A 305 -6.23 -22.20 -5.29
N ALA A 306 -6.27 -20.99 -4.74
CA ALA A 306 -5.38 -19.91 -5.13
C ALA A 306 -3.92 -20.14 -4.74
N LEU A 307 -3.66 -20.55 -3.48
CA LEU A 307 -2.33 -20.98 -3.07
C LEU A 307 -1.81 -22.08 -4.01
N GLY A 308 -2.64 -23.10 -4.24
CA GLY A 308 -2.32 -24.22 -5.11
C GLY A 308 -2.07 -23.82 -6.55
N THR A 309 -2.61 -22.71 -7.05
CA THR A 309 -2.37 -22.19 -8.41
C THR A 309 -1.24 -21.15 -8.47
N GLY A 310 -0.40 -21.12 -7.43
CA GLY A 310 0.80 -20.28 -7.37
C GLY A 310 0.54 -18.83 -6.98
N LYS A 311 -0.62 -18.50 -6.39
CA LYS A 311 -0.87 -17.17 -5.83
C LYS A 311 -0.33 -17.07 -4.41
N TRP A 312 0.38 -15.98 -4.12
CA TRP A 312 0.94 -15.72 -2.79
C TRP A 312 0.20 -14.57 -2.10
N PRO A 313 0.11 -14.58 -0.76
CA PRO A 313 -0.47 -13.48 -0.01
C PRO A 313 0.36 -12.20 -0.19
N ARG A 314 -0.33 -11.12 -0.56
CA ARG A 314 0.19 -9.75 -0.71
C ARG A 314 -0.15 -8.89 0.50
N ARG A 315 -1.41 -8.97 0.92
CA ARG A 315 -1.97 -8.26 2.07
C ARG A 315 -2.88 -9.21 2.85
N VAL A 316 -2.78 -9.19 4.16
CA VAL A 316 -3.59 -10.01 5.07
C VAL A 316 -4.27 -9.12 6.11
N GLY A 317 -5.42 -9.54 6.63
CA GLY A 317 -5.89 -9.09 7.93
C GLY A 317 -5.23 -9.97 9.00
N MET A 318 -4.70 -9.33 10.04
CA MET A 318 -3.89 -9.97 11.06
C MET A 318 -4.31 -9.50 12.45
N LEU A 319 -4.40 -10.45 13.36
CA LEU A 319 -4.39 -10.23 14.80
C LEU A 319 -3.03 -10.70 15.31
N LEU A 320 -2.36 -9.80 16.03
CA LEU A 320 -1.13 -10.10 16.76
C LEU A 320 -1.39 -9.85 18.23
N ALA A 321 -0.99 -10.77 19.10
CA ALA A 321 -1.18 -10.63 20.54
C ALA A 321 0.09 -10.98 21.32
N GLU A 322 0.33 -10.23 22.38
CA GLU A 322 1.38 -10.49 23.37
C GLU A 322 0.72 -10.46 24.76
N GLY A 323 0.61 -11.64 25.40
CA GLY A 323 -0.13 -11.76 26.66
C GLY A 323 -1.60 -11.34 26.50
N ALA A 324 -2.01 -10.29 27.21
CA ALA A 324 -3.36 -9.73 27.15
C ALA A 324 -3.53 -8.63 26.09
N GLU A 325 -2.43 -8.12 25.53
CA GLU A 325 -2.47 -7.06 24.54
C GLU A 325 -2.71 -7.63 23.15
N GLN A 326 -3.62 -7.02 22.39
CA GLN A 326 -3.96 -7.44 21.03
C GLN A 326 -4.04 -6.26 20.05
N TRP A 327 -3.39 -6.43 18.90
CA TRP A 327 -3.41 -5.50 17.78
C TRP A 327 -4.12 -6.16 16.61
N MET A 328 -5.08 -5.45 16.01
CA MET A 328 -5.80 -5.95 14.83
C MET A 328 -5.63 -4.98 13.67
N PHE A 329 -5.07 -5.42 12.55
CA PHE A 329 -4.71 -4.55 11.44
C PHE A 329 -4.67 -5.31 10.12
N SER A 330 -4.62 -4.58 9.02
CA SER A 330 -4.21 -5.15 7.74
C SER A 330 -2.72 -4.91 7.53
N PHE A 331 -2.01 -5.95 7.10
CA PHE A 331 -0.57 -5.91 6.85
C PHE A 331 -0.28 -6.26 5.40
N GLN A 332 0.39 -5.35 4.69
CA GLN A 332 0.92 -5.61 3.35
C GLN A 332 2.40 -5.96 3.45
N GLY A 333 2.75 -7.18 3.02
CA GLY A 333 4.05 -7.78 3.28
C GLY A 333 5.20 -7.08 2.56
N ASP A 334 5.12 -6.92 1.23
CA ASP A 334 6.19 -6.35 0.41
C ASP A 334 6.54 -4.91 0.79
N ARG A 335 5.52 -4.08 1.03
CA ARG A 335 5.70 -2.66 1.38
C ARG A 335 5.90 -2.41 2.87
N TRP A 336 5.86 -3.47 3.68
CA TRP A 336 5.90 -3.36 5.14
C TRP A 336 4.91 -2.34 5.72
N LEU A 337 3.66 -2.39 5.25
CA LEU A 337 2.65 -1.38 5.54
C LEU A 337 1.58 -1.92 6.49
N VAL A 338 1.41 -1.24 7.62
CA VAL A 338 0.31 -1.46 8.58
C VAL A 338 -0.83 -0.51 8.27
N SER A 339 -2.05 -1.03 8.19
CA SER A 339 -3.26 -0.25 7.86
C SER A 339 -4.41 -0.56 8.81
N GLY A 340 -5.06 0.49 9.33
CA GLY A 340 -6.29 0.38 10.13
C GLY A 340 -6.09 -0.37 11.44
N CYS A 341 -4.94 -0.21 12.08
CA CYS A 341 -4.61 -0.88 13.33
C CYS A 341 -5.48 -0.38 14.49
N THR A 342 -6.28 -1.27 15.04
CA THR A 342 -6.88 -1.10 16.37
C THR A 342 -5.83 -1.47 17.41
N LEU A 343 -5.46 -0.50 18.24
CA LEU A 343 -4.52 -0.68 19.34
C LEU A 343 -5.21 -1.35 20.56
N PRO A 344 -4.43 -2.00 21.43
CA PRO A 344 -4.90 -2.45 22.74
C PRO A 344 -5.56 -1.31 23.53
N SER A 345 -6.67 -1.64 24.19
CA SER A 345 -7.35 -0.73 25.13
C SER A 345 -6.87 -1.01 26.56
N THR A 346 -6.81 0.04 27.38
CA THR A 346 -6.61 -0.08 28.83
C THR A 346 -7.83 0.44 29.58
N GLU A 347 -8.13 -0.15 30.75
CA GLU A 347 -9.14 0.36 31.68
C GLU A 347 -8.57 1.46 32.59
N GLU A 348 -7.25 1.64 32.59
CA GLU A 348 -6.58 2.71 33.35
C GLU A 348 -7.08 4.09 32.90
N LYS A 349 -7.34 4.93 33.88
CA LYS A 349 -7.71 6.32 33.63
C LYS A 349 -6.42 7.14 33.59
N PHE A 350 -6.15 7.74 32.44
CA PHE A 350 -5.10 8.74 32.31
C PHE A 350 -5.52 10.03 33.00
N GLU A 351 -4.64 10.59 33.84
CA GLU A 351 -4.86 11.87 34.51
C GLU A 351 -4.61 13.03 33.54
N THR A 352 -3.72 12.83 32.58
CA THR A 352 -3.34 13.84 31.59
C THR A 352 -3.50 13.35 30.14
N VAL A 353 -3.66 14.30 29.21
CA VAL A 353 -3.66 14.00 27.76
C VAL A 353 -2.31 13.44 27.31
N ARG A 354 -1.22 13.83 27.98
CA ARG A 354 0.12 13.35 27.67
C ARG A 354 0.27 11.87 27.98
N GLU A 355 -0.14 11.42 29.16
CA GLU A 355 -0.12 9.99 29.52
C GLU A 355 -0.90 9.15 28.51
N ALA A 356 -2.09 9.62 28.10
CA ALA A 356 -2.90 8.92 27.09
C ALA A 356 -2.19 8.83 25.72
N ASN A 357 -1.46 9.88 25.33
CA ASN A 357 -0.68 9.89 24.09
C ASN A 357 0.54 8.98 24.20
N GLU A 358 1.27 9.01 25.32
CA GLU A 358 2.45 8.17 25.56
C GLU A 358 2.08 6.69 25.56
N PHE A 359 0.97 6.31 26.22
CA PHE A 359 0.45 4.94 26.16
C PHE A 359 0.19 4.49 24.72
N ARG A 360 -0.51 5.32 23.93
CA ARG A 360 -0.80 4.98 22.53
C ARG A 360 0.46 4.85 21.69
N VAL A 361 1.42 5.74 21.86
CA VAL A 361 2.71 5.69 21.15
C VAL A 361 3.51 4.46 21.57
N ALA A 362 3.47 4.08 22.85
CA ALA A 362 4.05 2.83 23.33
C ALA A 362 3.42 1.61 22.63
N GLN A 363 2.09 1.55 22.47
CA GLN A 363 1.44 0.45 21.76
C GLN A 363 1.81 0.40 20.27
N VAL A 364 2.01 1.54 19.62
CA VAL A 364 2.46 1.60 18.21
C VAL A 364 3.90 1.13 18.09
N ARG A 365 4.78 1.64 18.97
CA ARG A 365 6.19 1.23 19.05
C ARG A 365 6.31 -0.26 19.30
N ARG A 366 5.52 -0.80 20.25
CA ARG A 366 5.53 -2.22 20.60
C ARG A 366 5.10 -3.11 19.44
N LEU A 367 4.03 -2.74 18.73
CA LEU A 367 3.60 -3.47 17.53
C LEU A 367 4.72 -3.53 16.48
N ASP A 368 5.37 -2.39 16.22
CA ASP A 368 6.47 -2.32 15.26
C ASP A 368 7.67 -3.18 15.69
N GLU A 369 8.04 -3.17 16.98
CA GLU A 369 9.08 -4.06 17.54
C GLU A 369 8.72 -5.55 17.35
N LEU A 370 7.51 -5.95 17.68
CA LEU A 370 7.05 -7.34 17.57
C LEU A 370 7.02 -7.80 16.10
N LEU A 371 6.56 -6.95 15.17
CA LEU A 371 6.58 -7.25 13.73
C LEU A 371 8.00 -7.44 13.21
N ILE A 372 8.92 -6.54 13.55
CA ILE A 372 10.32 -6.66 13.17
C ILE A 372 10.96 -7.91 13.78
N GLY A 373 10.69 -8.21 15.05
CA GLY A 373 11.26 -9.39 15.70
C GLY A 373 10.71 -10.71 15.15
N THR A 374 9.43 -10.75 14.80
CA THR A 374 8.83 -11.91 14.13
C THR A 374 9.46 -12.11 12.74
N TYR A 375 9.72 -11.02 12.02
CA TYR A 375 10.40 -11.07 10.74
C TYR A 375 11.87 -11.48 10.86
N ARG A 376 12.58 -11.00 11.89
CA ARG A 376 13.95 -11.43 12.21
C ARG A 376 14.01 -12.95 12.41
N SER A 377 13.06 -13.51 13.18
CA SER A 377 12.94 -14.97 13.36
C SER A 377 12.71 -15.71 12.03
N PHE A 378 11.81 -15.20 11.18
CA PHE A 378 11.59 -15.76 9.85
C PHE A 378 12.85 -15.69 8.98
N LEU A 379 13.52 -14.54 8.91
CA LEU A 379 14.73 -14.35 8.11
C LEU A 379 15.87 -15.25 8.58
N ALA A 380 16.02 -15.42 9.90
CA ALA A 380 16.99 -16.34 10.48
C ALA A 380 16.76 -17.77 10.02
N LEU A 381 15.50 -18.23 10.02
CA LEU A 381 15.09 -19.53 9.47
C LEU A 381 15.31 -19.60 7.96
N ARG A 382 14.82 -18.61 7.21
CA ARG A 382 14.80 -18.52 5.74
C ARG A 382 16.17 -18.58 5.10
N THR A 383 17.17 -18.05 5.77
CA THR A 383 18.55 -18.09 5.30
C THR A 383 19.31 -19.29 5.85
N SER A 384 18.78 -20.02 6.85
CA SER A 384 19.45 -21.16 7.49
C SER A 384 19.39 -22.45 6.65
N PRO A 385 20.26 -23.44 6.93
CA PRO A 385 20.17 -24.77 6.32
C PRO A 385 18.82 -25.47 6.54
N LYS A 386 18.09 -25.12 7.61
CA LYS A 386 16.77 -25.68 7.92
C LYS A 386 15.67 -25.21 6.98
N TRP A 387 15.91 -24.17 6.16
CA TRP A 387 14.93 -23.68 5.20
C TRP A 387 14.49 -24.75 4.20
N ALA A 388 15.38 -25.65 3.80
CA ALA A 388 15.03 -26.71 2.85
C ALA A 388 13.94 -27.65 3.40
N GLU A 389 14.00 -27.96 4.69
CA GLU A 389 13.01 -28.76 5.41
C GLU A 389 11.70 -27.99 5.60
N GLU A 390 11.77 -26.75 6.09
CA GLU A 390 10.58 -25.90 6.28
C GLU A 390 9.84 -25.70 4.95
N ARG A 391 10.57 -25.40 3.87
CA ARG A 391 10.02 -25.28 2.52
C ARG A 391 9.31 -26.55 2.08
N GLN A 392 9.89 -27.72 2.34
CA GLN A 392 9.26 -28.99 1.96
C GLN A 392 7.98 -29.23 2.77
N ALA A 393 7.97 -28.88 4.06
CA ALA A 393 6.77 -28.95 4.89
C ALA A 393 5.66 -28.03 4.35
N MET A 394 5.99 -26.78 4.00
CA MET A 394 5.05 -25.83 3.39
C MET A 394 4.50 -26.33 2.04
N ARG A 395 5.35 -26.94 1.19
CA ARG A 395 4.91 -27.54 -0.09
C ARG A 395 3.92 -28.68 0.13
N SER A 396 4.23 -29.60 1.04
CA SER A 396 3.36 -30.72 1.40
C SER A 396 2.03 -30.23 1.99
N TRP A 397 2.08 -29.18 2.81
CA TRP A 397 0.91 -28.54 3.40
C TRP A 397 -0.03 -27.96 2.33
N ILE A 398 0.50 -27.19 1.37
CA ILE A 398 -0.30 -26.65 0.26
C ILE A 398 -0.89 -27.77 -0.60
N ALA A 399 -0.10 -28.82 -0.88
CA ALA A 399 -0.54 -29.95 -1.70
C ALA A 399 -1.64 -30.78 -1.00
N GLY A 400 -1.52 -31.03 0.30
CA GLY A 400 -2.46 -31.84 1.08
C GLY A 400 -3.82 -31.20 1.32
N ARG A 401 -3.93 -29.88 1.13
CA ARG A 401 -5.18 -29.10 1.30
C ARG A 401 -5.93 -28.84 0.00
N ARG A 402 -5.35 -29.20 -1.15
CA ARG A 402 -6.12 -29.27 -2.38
C ARG A 402 -7.22 -30.30 -2.17
N PRO A 403 -8.50 -29.98 -2.42
CA PRO A 403 -9.48 -31.02 -2.64
C PRO A 403 -8.90 -31.94 -3.69
N GLU A 404 -8.94 -33.27 -3.49
CA GLU A 404 -8.79 -34.17 -4.63
C GLU A 404 -9.70 -33.59 -5.70
N ARG A 405 -9.12 -33.16 -6.82
CA ARG A 405 -9.91 -32.92 -8.02
C ARG A 405 -10.60 -34.27 -8.23
N ARG A 406 -11.85 -34.41 -7.78
CA ARG A 406 -12.69 -35.55 -8.15
C ARG A 406 -12.57 -35.57 -9.64
N GLY A 407 -11.82 -36.54 -10.15
CA GLY A 407 -11.48 -36.62 -11.54
C GLY A 407 -12.80 -36.47 -12.25
N ARG A 408 -12.95 -35.38 -13.02
CA ARG A 408 -14.03 -35.35 -13.99
C ARG A 408 -13.75 -36.61 -14.80
N PRO A 409 -14.63 -37.62 -14.81
CA PRO A 409 -14.39 -38.77 -15.67
C PRO A 409 -14.14 -38.19 -17.04
N VAL A 410 -13.00 -38.54 -17.65
CA VAL A 410 -12.74 -38.23 -19.04
C VAL A 410 -13.98 -38.74 -19.76
N ALA A 411 -14.82 -37.82 -20.25
CA ALA A 411 -16.02 -38.20 -20.96
C ALA A 411 -15.54 -39.11 -22.09
N PRO A 412 -16.09 -40.32 -22.25
CA PRO A 412 -15.70 -41.17 -23.36
C PRO A 412 -15.90 -40.34 -24.63
N SER A 413 -14.84 -40.29 -25.46
CA SER A 413 -14.81 -39.67 -26.78
C SER A 413 -16.21 -39.69 -27.39
N ALA A 414 -16.87 -38.53 -27.45
CA ALA A 414 -18.20 -38.44 -28.00
C ALA A 414 -18.18 -38.98 -29.43
N LYS A 415 -19.01 -39.98 -29.71
CA LYS A 415 -19.24 -40.44 -31.09
C LYS A 415 -19.64 -39.24 -31.94
N PRO A 416 -19.14 -39.12 -33.17
CA PRO A 416 -19.46 -37.99 -34.04
C PRO A 416 -21.00 -37.89 -34.19
N ARG A 417 -21.52 -36.68 -33.98
CA ARG A 417 -22.94 -36.37 -34.16
C ARG A 417 -23.33 -36.64 -35.62
N PRO A 418 -24.46 -37.32 -35.89
CA PRO A 418 -24.98 -37.39 -37.25
C PRO A 418 -25.36 -35.98 -37.75
N PRO A 419 -25.24 -35.71 -39.05
CA PRO A 419 -25.56 -34.41 -39.63
C PRO A 419 -27.03 -34.08 -39.41
N VAL A 420 -27.29 -32.82 -39.03
CA VAL A 420 -28.63 -32.27 -38.85
C VAL A 420 -29.23 -32.02 -40.23
N GLU A 421 -30.32 -32.70 -40.57
CA GLU A 421 -31.15 -32.37 -41.73
C GLU A 421 -31.83 -31.01 -41.49
N VAL A 422 -31.58 -30.07 -42.40
CA VAL A 422 -32.25 -28.76 -42.42
C VAL A 422 -33.61 -28.95 -43.11
N PRO A 423 -34.75 -28.62 -42.47
CA PRO A 423 -36.05 -28.68 -43.13
C PRO A 423 -36.13 -27.59 -44.21
N ALA A 424 -36.66 -27.95 -45.38
CA ALA A 424 -36.88 -27.02 -46.49
C ALA A 424 -37.88 -25.91 -46.10
N PRO A 425 -37.68 -24.66 -46.56
CA PRO A 425 -38.60 -23.57 -46.29
C PRO A 425 -39.91 -23.72 -47.08
N ASP A 426 -41.02 -23.64 -46.37
CA ASP A 426 -42.38 -23.63 -46.92
C ASP A 426 -42.61 -22.44 -47.86
N ALA A 427 -43.28 -22.73 -48.97
CA ALA A 427 -43.65 -21.80 -50.02
C ALA A 427 -44.62 -20.71 -49.52
N THR A 428 -44.33 -19.45 -49.84
CA THR A 428 -45.33 -18.36 -49.88
C THR A 428 -45.50 -17.94 -51.34
N PRO A 429 -46.74 -17.72 -51.85
CA PRO A 429 -46.98 -17.54 -53.28
C PRO A 429 -46.71 -16.11 -53.77
N ALA A 430 -46.30 -16.08 -55.04
CA ALA A 430 -46.16 -15.01 -56.02
C ALA A 430 -46.62 -13.57 -55.67
N ALA A 431 -45.73 -12.62 -55.96
CA ALA A 431 -46.10 -11.34 -56.55
C ALA A 431 -45.05 -10.93 -57.59
N ASP A 432 -45.51 -10.71 -58.81
CA ASP A 432 -44.78 -10.31 -60.01
C ASP A 432 -44.08 -8.96 -59.86
N GLY A 433 -43.01 -8.80 -60.65
CA GLY A 433 -42.90 -7.60 -61.47
C GLY A 433 -41.69 -6.70 -61.24
N ALA A 434 -40.80 -6.74 -62.24
CA ALA A 434 -40.09 -5.59 -62.81
C ALA A 434 -38.84 -5.04 -62.10
N SER A 435 -37.69 -5.59 -62.53
CA SER A 435 -36.60 -4.91 -63.26
C SER A 435 -36.03 -3.57 -62.76
N SER A 436 -34.69 -3.57 -62.61
CA SER A 436 -33.71 -2.53 -63.03
C SER A 436 -32.61 -2.44 -61.95
N GLU A 437 -31.43 -3.03 -62.15
CA GLU A 437 -30.27 -2.50 -62.88
C GLU A 437 -29.22 -1.95 -61.88
N ALA A 438 -27.96 -2.02 -62.31
CA ALA A 438 -26.78 -2.23 -61.50
C ALA A 438 -26.14 -0.95 -60.94
N ALA A 439 -25.56 -1.08 -59.73
CA ALA A 439 -24.27 -0.52 -59.28
C ALA A 439 -24.03 1.01 -59.35
N PRO A 440 -22.88 1.54 -58.89
CA PRO A 440 -21.95 1.08 -57.86
C PRO A 440 -21.70 2.14 -56.76
N PHE A 441 -20.97 1.69 -55.74
CA PHE A 441 -20.16 2.50 -54.83
C PHE A 441 -19.33 3.57 -55.58
N ALA A 442 -19.41 4.82 -55.09
CA ALA A 442 -18.38 5.84 -55.29
C ALA A 442 -18.19 6.63 -54.00
N ALA A 443 -16.91 6.85 -53.69
CA ALA A 443 -16.40 7.63 -52.58
C ALA A 443 -16.70 9.13 -52.74
N ASN A 444 -16.86 9.84 -51.62
CA ASN A 444 -15.98 10.95 -51.20
C ASN A 444 -16.66 11.82 -50.12
N ALA A 445 -15.84 12.17 -49.12
CA ALA A 445 -15.70 13.46 -48.42
C ALA A 445 -15.55 13.26 -46.90
#